data_AF-A0A9X5IML5-F1
#
_entry.id   AF-A0A9X5IML5-F1
#
_cell.length_a   1.000
_cell.length_b   1.000
_cell.length_c   1.000
_cell.angle_alpha   90.00
_cell.angle_beta   90.00
_cell.angle_gamma   90.00
#
_symmetry.space_group_name_H-M   'P 1'
#
loop_
_entity.id
_entity.type
_entity.pdbx_description
1 polymer ?
#
loop_
_entity_poly.entity_id
_entity_poly.type
_entity_poly.pdbx_seq_one_letter_code
_entity_poly.pdbx_strand_id
1 'polypeptide(L)'
;MNNEIPLKYYDIVDEYATEAAEQVSDSERDPLAGYFQLLLTRLSNNEEISEEAQQEMATEAGIRAGRIDDIANFLNQWGNE
;
A
#
# COMPACT_ATOMS: atom_id res chain seq x y z
N MET A 1 5.23 -19.74 -11.96
CA MET A 1 4.48 -19.35 -10.76
C MET A 1 4.17 -17.89 -10.95
N ASN A 2 2.94 -17.56 -11.34
CA ASN A 2 2.54 -16.16 -11.40
C ASN A 2 2.43 -15.67 -9.96
N ASN A 3 3.33 -14.79 -9.54
CA ASN A 3 3.16 -14.05 -8.29
C ASN A 3 2.09 -12.98 -8.55
N GLU A 4 0.85 -13.41 -8.79
CA GLU A 4 -0.30 -12.52 -8.97
C GLU A 4 -0.74 -11.98 -7.62
N ILE A 5 -0.83 -10.65 -7.53
CA ILE A 5 -1.33 -9.96 -6.35
C ILE A 5 -2.84 -10.30 -6.20
N PRO A 6 -3.30 -10.77 -5.02
CA PRO A 6 -4.71 -11.07 -4.81
C PRO A 6 -5.63 -9.86 -5.08
N LEU A 7 -6.78 -10.09 -5.74
CA LEU A 7 -7.73 -9.03 -6.12
C LEU A 7 -8.15 -8.11 -4.98
N LYS A 8 -8.25 -8.63 -3.76
CA LYS A 8 -8.57 -7.84 -2.56
C LYS A 8 -7.65 -6.63 -2.35
N TYR A 9 -6.39 -6.69 -2.81
CA TYR A 9 -5.47 -5.56 -2.68
C TYR A 9 -5.74 -4.49 -3.73
N TYR A 10 -6.26 -4.84 -4.90
CA TYR A 10 -6.75 -3.86 -5.88
C TYR A 10 -8.02 -3.17 -5.39
N ASP A 11 -8.91 -3.89 -4.69
CA ASP A 11 -10.09 -3.26 -4.06
C ASP A 11 -9.66 -2.17 -3.06
N ILE A 12 -8.61 -2.42 -2.27
CA ILE A 12 -8.04 -1.43 -1.34
C ILE A 12 -7.36 -0.27 -2.08
N VAL A 13 -6.67 -0.54 -3.19
CA VAL A 13 -6.10 0.52 -4.04
C VAL A 13 -7.18 1.42 -4.59
N ASP A 14 -8.32 0.86 -4.99
CA ASP A 14 -9.44 1.62 -5.53
C ASP A 14 -10.08 2.50 -4.46
N GLU A 15 -10.23 2.00 -3.24
CA GLU A 15 -10.66 2.77 -2.07
C GLU A 15 -9.67 3.91 -1.77
N TYR A 16 -8.37 3.58 -1.62
CA TYR A 16 -7.31 4.55 -1.43
C TYR A 16 -7.28 5.61 -2.53
N ALA A 17 -7.48 5.25 -3.80
CA ALA A 17 -7.48 6.18 -4.92
C ALA A 17 -8.61 7.21 -4.85
N THR A 18 -9.72 6.92 -4.15
CA THR A 18 -10.80 7.88 -3.94
C THR A 18 -10.50 8.90 -2.85
N GLU A 19 -9.61 8.56 -1.91
CA GLU A 19 -9.26 9.39 -0.76
C GLU A 19 -7.88 10.06 -0.87
N ALA A 20 -7.02 9.52 -1.74
CA ALA A 20 -5.66 9.99 -1.94
C ALA A 20 -5.63 11.47 -2.35
N ALA A 21 -4.70 12.22 -1.75
CA ALA A 21 -4.52 13.63 -2.06
C ALA A 21 -4.09 13.86 -3.53
N GLU A 22 -3.32 12.93 -4.08
CA GLU A 22 -2.91 12.92 -5.48
C GLU A 22 -3.59 11.78 -6.24
N GLN A 23 -4.09 12.07 -7.44
CA GLN A 23 -4.68 11.06 -8.32
C GLN A 23 -3.74 9.86 -8.50
N VAL A 24 -4.30 8.66 -8.38
CA VAL A 24 -3.60 7.41 -8.67
C VAL A 24 -3.75 7.10 -10.15
N SER A 25 -2.62 6.95 -10.84
CA SER A 25 -2.61 6.54 -12.25
C SER A 25 -2.80 5.04 -12.40
N ASP A 26 -3.28 4.59 -13.58
CA ASP A 26 -3.42 3.14 -13.86
C ASP A 26 -2.09 2.38 -13.72
N SER A 27 -0.97 3.02 -14.05
CA SER A 27 0.38 2.45 -13.87
C SER A 27 0.80 2.30 -12.41
N GLU A 28 0.21 3.05 -11.48
CA GLU A 28 0.49 2.94 -10.05
C GLU A 28 -0.35 1.84 -9.37
N ARG A 29 -1.41 1.34 -10.01
CA ARG A 29 -2.34 0.40 -9.34
C ARG A 29 -1.68 -0.91 -8.94
N ASP A 30 -0.90 -1.51 -9.83
CA ASP A 30 -0.19 -2.76 -9.57
C ASP A 30 0.93 -2.60 -8.51
N PRO A 31 1.81 -1.58 -8.60
CA PRO A 31 2.72 -1.19 -7.52
C PRO A 31 2.05 -0.96 -6.17
N LEU A 32 0.94 -0.21 -6.13
CA LEU A 32 0.24 0.08 -4.87
C LEU A 32 -0.38 -1.19 -4.28
N ALA A 33 -0.96 -2.06 -5.11
CA ALA A 33 -1.52 -3.33 -4.65
C ALA A 33 -0.43 -4.23 -4.04
N GLY A 34 0.76 -4.26 -4.66
CA GLY A 34 1.93 -4.94 -4.12
C GLY A 34 2.39 -4.36 -2.79
N TYR A 35 2.41 -3.03 -2.67
CA TYR A 35 2.76 -2.36 -1.43
C TYR A 35 1.76 -2.64 -0.30
N PHE A 36 0.45 -2.55 -0.57
CA PHE A 36 -0.59 -2.93 0.40
C PHE A 36 -0.48 -4.39 0.82
N GLN A 37 -0.17 -5.29 -0.12
CA GLN A 37 0.09 -6.69 0.19
C GLN A 37 1.25 -6.84 1.18
N LEU A 38 2.40 -6.21 0.91
CA LEU A 38 3.56 -6.25 1.80
C LEU A 38 3.23 -5.69 3.18
N LEU A 39 2.60 -4.51 3.23
CA LEU A 39 2.31 -3.79 4.46
C LEU A 39 1.30 -4.54 5.34
N LEU A 40 0.17 -4.96 4.78
CA LEU A 40 -0.88 -5.67 5.52
C LEU A 40 -0.43 -7.08 5.95
N THR A 41 0.46 -7.73 5.20
CA THR A 41 1.05 -9.00 5.61
C THR A 41 1.90 -8.83 6.86
N ARG A 42 2.77 -7.81 6.91
CA ARG A 42 3.58 -7.50 8.09
C ARG A 42 2.72 -7.13 9.29
N LEU A 43 1.70 -6.29 9.10
CA LEU A 43 0.74 -5.92 10.15
C LEU A 43 0.00 -7.15 10.70
N SER A 44 -0.49 -8.04 9.83
CA SER A 44 -1.15 -9.29 10.25
C SER A 44 -0.21 -10.23 11.03
N ASN A 45 1.11 -10.14 10.80
CA ASN A 45 2.12 -10.89 11.54
C ASN A 45 2.55 -10.22 12.85
N ASN A 46 1.97 -9.06 13.19
CA ASN A 46 2.40 -8.20 14.32
C ASN A 46 3.87 -7.77 14.22
N GLU A 47 4.38 -7.63 13.01
CA GLU A 47 5.74 -7.11 12.78
C GLU A 47 5.76 -5.60 13.00
N GLU A 48 6.80 -5.10 13.66
CA GLU A 48 7.05 -3.67 13.75
C GLU A 48 7.43 -3.14 12.36
N ILE A 49 6.78 -2.06 11.95
CA ILE A 49 6.98 -1.45 10.64
C ILE A 49 7.65 -0.09 10.87
N SER A 50 8.98 -0.10 10.83
CA SER A 50 9.78 1.12 10.89
C SER A 50 9.66 1.93 9.60
N GLU A 51 10.02 3.21 9.65
CA GLU A 51 10.09 4.07 8.45
C GLU A 51 11.03 3.48 7.38
N GLU A 52 12.16 2.91 7.80
CA GLU A 52 13.11 2.23 6.91
C GLU A 52 12.45 1.04 6.19
N ALA A 53 11.71 0.20 6.92
CA ALA A 53 10.99 -0.92 6.33
C ALA A 53 9.92 -0.45 5.33
N GLN A 54 9.24 0.67 5.60
CA GLN A 54 8.28 1.26 4.65
C GLN A 54 8.97 1.75 3.37
N GLN A 55 10.14 2.39 3.49
CA GLN A 55 10.91 2.85 2.34
C GLN A 55 11.44 1.67 1.49
N GLU A 56 11.90 0.59 2.14
CA GLU A 56 12.32 -0.63 1.45
C GLU A 56 11.15 -1.28 0.69
N MET A 57 10.00 -1.44 1.35
CA MET A 57 8.78 -1.97 0.72
C MET A 57 8.31 -1.10 -0.45
N ALA A 58 8.37 0.23 -0.30
CA ALA A 58 8.00 1.16 -1.34
C ALA A 58 8.91 1.02 -2.57
N THR A 59 10.20 0.84 -2.32
CA THR A 59 11.21 0.58 -3.38
C THR A 59 10.97 -0.77 -4.06
N GLU A 60 10.67 -1.81 -3.27
CA GLU A 60 10.36 -3.15 -3.77
C GLU A 60 9.11 -3.16 -4.65
N ALA A 61 8.06 -2.48 -4.21
CA ALA A 61 6.79 -2.36 -4.94
C ALA A 61 6.86 -1.38 -6.12
N GLY A 62 7.86 -0.50 -6.16
CA GLY A 62 8.00 0.51 -7.21
C GLY A 62 7.09 1.73 -7.03
N ILE A 63 6.71 2.07 -5.80
CA ILE A 63 5.93 3.28 -5.50
C ILE A 63 6.85 4.43 -5.04
N ARG A 64 6.44 5.67 -5.33
CA ARG A 64 7.17 6.87 -4.88
C ARG A 64 7.04 7.06 -3.37
N ALA A 65 8.09 7.55 -2.73
CA ALA A 65 8.11 7.79 -1.28
C ALA A 65 6.96 8.68 -0.77
N GLY A 66 6.50 9.65 -1.57
CA GLY A 66 5.36 10.50 -1.21
C GLY A 66 4.03 9.76 -1.02
N ARG A 67 3.91 8.51 -1.51
CA ARG A 67 2.74 7.65 -1.26
C ARG A 67 2.80 7.00 0.13
N ILE A 68 3.96 6.87 0.74
CA ILE A 68 4.12 6.16 2.02
C ILE A 68 3.32 6.86 3.13
N ASP A 69 3.54 8.17 3.31
CA ASP A 69 2.85 8.95 4.35
C ASP A 69 1.34 9.03 4.08
N ASP A 70 0.95 9.17 2.81
CA ASP A 70 -0.47 9.23 2.40
C ASP A 70 -1.19 7.91 2.69
N ILE A 71 -0.55 6.77 2.37
CA ILE A 71 -1.05 5.43 2.69
C ILE A 71 -1.11 5.18 4.20
N ALA A 72 -0.11 5.65 4.95
CA ALA A 72 -0.13 5.54 6.41
C ALA A 72 -1.32 6.32 7.02
N ASN A 73 -1.61 7.53 6.51
CA ASN A 73 -2.77 8.30 6.92
C ASN A 73 -4.09 7.60 6.56
N PHE A 74 -4.19 7.07 5.34
CA PHE A 74 -5.34 6.28 4.89
C PHE A 74 -5.59 5.07 5.80
N LEU A 75 -4.58 4.24 6.06
CA LEU A 75 -4.74 3.04 6.88
C LEU A 75 -5.07 3.34 8.35
N ASN A 76 -4.60 4.47 8.88
CA ASN A 76 -4.99 4.93 10.22
C ASN A 76 -6.48 5.30 10.29
N GLN A 77 -7.09 5.73 9.19
CA GLN A 77 -8.53 6.01 9.13
C GLN A 77 -9.32 4.72 8.87
N TRP A 78 -8.90 3.95 7.87
CA TRP A 78 -9.51 2.69 7.47
C TRP A 78 -9.61 1.65 8.60
N GLY A 79 -8.58 1.56 9.46
CA GLY A 79 -8.60 0.66 10.63
C GLY A 79 -9.49 1.12 11.79
N ASN A 80 -10.06 2.33 11.72
CA ASN A 80 -10.88 2.94 12.75
C ASN A 80 -12.37 3.08 12.35
N GLU A 81 -12.75 2.66 11.14
CA GLU A 81 -14.15 2.53 10.71
C GLU A 81 -14.80 1.22 11.19
#